data_AF-A0A3C1Q526-F1
#
_entry.id   AF-A0A3C1Q526-F1
#
_cell.length_a   1.000
_cell.length_b   1.000
_cell.length_c   1.000
_cell.angle_alpha   90.00
_cell.angle_beta   90.00
_cell.angle_gamma   90.00
#
_symmetry.space_group_name_H-M   'P 1'
#
loop_
_entity.id
_entity.type
_entity.pdbx_description
1 polymer ?
#
loop_
_entity_poly.entity_id
_entity_poly.type
_entity_poly.pdbx_seq_one_letter_code
_entity_poly.pdbx_strand_id
1 'polypeptide(L)'
;MPGIGPYFKYISASLIAIVGARHGLRWSLVTAAALNALVGFTFGPGELLNCLFLVTPIALMLPARQRTGRDVEGGEGEADASGRTHGVSGARWWAMLLATYAIAYPARLGVMGMLMGVEISAIVRSMASASYQAFERFWTLAHLPADIAVSGAVEWMWIILPLIGVGYGFMLYLVNRPAYRGGLMILKRTRLG
;
A
#
# COMPACT_ATOMS: atom_id res chain seq x y z
N MET A 1 -22.01 -5.20 9.72
CA MET A 1 -21.76 -5.95 8.47
C MET A 1 -20.28 -6.29 8.37
N PRO A 2 -19.85 -7.51 8.78
CA PRO A 2 -18.46 -7.92 8.67
C PRO A 2 -18.18 -8.24 7.19
N GLY A 3 -17.28 -7.50 6.56
CA GLY A 3 -16.81 -7.81 5.19
C GLY A 3 -16.74 -6.64 4.22
N ILE A 4 -17.43 -5.51 4.45
CA ILE A 4 -17.39 -4.35 3.51
C ILE A 4 -16.09 -3.54 3.66
N GLY A 5 -15.55 -3.44 4.89
CA GLY A 5 -14.33 -2.67 5.20
C GLY A 5 -13.10 -3.07 4.37
N PRO A 6 -12.79 -4.38 4.21
CA PRO A 6 -11.73 -4.83 3.31
C PRO A 6 -11.91 -4.36 1.86
N TYR A 7 -13.11 -4.47 1.28
CA TYR A 7 -13.37 -4.06 -0.10
C TYR A 7 -13.32 -2.54 -0.29
N PHE A 8 -13.77 -1.77 0.69
CA PHE A 8 -13.73 -0.30 0.65
C PHE A 8 -12.29 0.25 0.55
N LYS A 9 -11.31 -0.41 1.18
CA LYS A 9 -9.88 -0.06 1.08
C LYS A 9 -9.35 -0.17 -0.37
N TYR A 10 -9.76 -1.20 -1.09
CA TYR A 10 -9.31 -1.41 -2.47
C TYR A 10 -10.01 -0.46 -3.46
N ILE A 11 -11.27 -0.14 -3.20
CA ILE A 11 -12.03 0.80 -4.03
C ILE A 11 -11.52 2.24 -3.82
N SER A 12 -11.23 2.63 -2.58
CA SER A 12 -10.74 3.98 -2.25
C SER A 12 -9.38 4.28 -2.89
N ALA A 13 -8.43 3.34 -2.88
CA ALA A 13 -7.14 3.51 -3.55
C ALA A 13 -7.31 3.76 -5.06
N SER A 14 -8.15 2.95 -5.70
CA SER A 14 -8.42 3.05 -7.13
C SER A 14 -9.11 4.37 -7.48
N LEU A 15 -10.05 4.84 -6.63
CA LEU A 15 -10.76 6.11 -6.82
C LEU A 15 -9.84 7.33 -6.67
N ILE A 16 -8.99 7.36 -5.64
CA ILE A 16 -7.95 8.40 -5.48
C ILE A 16 -7.02 8.43 -6.68
N ALA A 17 -6.58 7.25 -7.14
CA ALA A 17 -5.70 7.12 -8.30
C ALA A 17 -6.36 7.64 -9.58
N ILE A 18 -7.64 7.32 -9.80
CA ILE A 18 -8.43 7.81 -10.95
C ILE A 18 -8.57 9.33 -10.93
N VAL A 19 -8.89 9.92 -9.78
CA VAL A 19 -8.96 11.39 -9.62
C VAL A 19 -7.59 12.00 -9.90
N GLY A 20 -6.51 11.41 -9.39
CA GLY A 20 -5.13 11.85 -9.65
C GLY A 20 -4.73 11.78 -11.12
N ALA A 21 -5.15 10.74 -11.83
CA ALA A 21 -4.91 10.61 -13.25
C ALA A 21 -5.65 11.66 -14.09
N ARG A 22 -6.85 12.07 -13.66
CA ARG A 22 -7.72 13.01 -14.40
C ARG A 22 -7.49 14.48 -14.06
N HIS A 23 -7.33 14.80 -12.78
CA HIS A 23 -7.30 16.16 -12.26
C HIS A 23 -5.92 16.55 -11.68
N GLY A 24 -4.97 15.61 -11.60
CA GLY A 24 -3.63 15.84 -11.10
C GLY A 24 -3.46 15.58 -9.60
N LEU A 25 -2.21 15.69 -9.12
CA LEU A 25 -1.80 15.28 -7.78
C LEU A 25 -2.50 16.05 -6.65
N ARG A 26 -2.76 17.35 -6.84
CA ARG A 26 -3.45 18.17 -5.83
C ARG A 26 -4.85 17.62 -5.51
N TRP A 27 -5.60 17.21 -6.53
CA TRP A 27 -6.93 16.65 -6.35
C TRP A 27 -6.89 15.23 -5.78
N SER A 28 -5.89 14.41 -6.12
CA SER A 28 -5.75 13.11 -5.44
C SER A 28 -5.42 13.25 -3.96
N LEU A 29 -4.62 14.26 -3.57
CA LEU A 29 -4.32 14.52 -2.16
C LEU A 29 -5.57 14.97 -1.40
N VAL A 30 -6.39 15.85 -1.96
CA VAL A 30 -7.66 16.27 -1.36
C VAL A 30 -8.61 15.08 -1.21
N THR A 31 -8.77 14.27 -2.26
CA THR A 31 -9.61 13.06 -2.20
C THR A 31 -9.08 12.04 -1.19
N ALA A 32 -7.76 11.87 -1.10
CA ALA A 32 -7.15 11.02 -0.10
C ALA A 32 -7.42 11.53 1.32
N ALA A 33 -7.29 12.84 1.57
CA ALA A 33 -7.57 13.43 2.86
C ALA A 33 -9.05 13.24 3.26
N ALA A 34 -9.98 13.51 2.33
CA ALA A 34 -11.40 13.33 2.56
C ALA A 34 -11.78 11.86 2.85
N LEU A 35 -11.24 10.91 2.08
CA LEU A 35 -11.51 9.48 2.29
C LEU A 35 -10.88 8.96 3.58
N ASN A 36 -9.66 9.38 3.93
CA ASN A 36 -9.05 9.02 5.20
C ASN A 36 -9.87 9.57 6.37
N ALA A 37 -10.30 10.84 6.32
CA ALA A 37 -11.15 11.43 7.35
C ALA A 37 -12.48 10.67 7.50
N LEU A 38 -13.12 10.33 6.37
CA LEU A 38 -14.34 9.52 6.36
C LEU A 38 -14.11 8.16 7.01
N VAL A 39 -13.07 7.43 6.59
CA VAL A 39 -12.74 6.10 7.14
C VAL A 39 -12.44 6.17 8.63
N GLY A 40 -11.70 7.17 9.07
CA GLY A 40 -11.39 7.36 10.49
C GLY A 40 -12.64 7.65 11.32
N PHE A 41 -13.57 8.45 10.79
CA PHE A 41 -14.83 8.75 11.46
C PHE A 41 -15.77 7.54 11.51
N THR A 42 -15.85 6.74 10.44
CA THR A 42 -16.82 5.64 10.34
C THR A 42 -16.33 4.32 10.92
N PHE A 43 -15.02 4.03 10.81
CA PHE A 43 -14.44 2.73 11.18
C PHE A 43 -13.39 2.81 12.30
N GLY A 44 -13.06 4.02 12.76
CA GLY A 44 -12.19 4.24 13.91
C GLY A 44 -10.69 4.34 13.56
N PRO A 45 -9.84 4.51 14.60
CA PRO A 45 -8.44 4.90 14.43
C PRO A 45 -7.57 3.79 13.80
N GLY A 46 -7.84 2.53 14.11
CA GLY A 46 -7.09 1.41 13.49
C GLY A 46 -7.28 1.36 11.97
N GLU A 47 -8.48 1.67 11.49
CA GLU A 47 -8.77 1.71 10.06
C GLU A 47 -8.30 2.97 9.37
N LEU A 48 -8.31 4.10 10.08
CA LEU A 48 -7.62 5.31 9.63
C LEU A 48 -6.14 5.05 9.36
N LEU A 49 -5.43 4.40 10.30
CA LEU A 49 -4.01 4.10 10.15
C LEU A 49 -3.74 3.14 8.98
N ASN A 50 -4.59 2.14 8.78
CA ASN A 50 -4.51 1.28 7.60
C ASN A 50 -4.65 2.08 6.31
N CYS A 51 -5.64 2.97 6.25
CA CYS A 51 -5.91 3.75 5.05
C CYS A 51 -4.78 4.77 4.79
N LEU A 52 -4.27 5.40 5.84
CA LEU A 52 -3.25 6.44 5.74
C LEU A 52 -1.89 5.86 5.36
N PHE A 53 -1.44 4.80 6.03
CA PHE A 53 -0.09 4.25 5.86
C PHE A 53 0.01 3.15 4.80
N LEU A 54 -1.09 2.45 4.50
CA LEU A 54 -1.06 1.35 3.53
C LEU A 54 -1.82 1.71 2.25
N VAL A 55 -3.02 2.27 2.32
CA VAL A 55 -3.86 2.47 1.12
C VAL A 55 -3.47 3.74 0.35
N THR A 56 -3.21 4.83 1.05
CA THR A 56 -2.92 6.14 0.45
C THR A 56 -1.63 6.15 -0.39
N PRO A 57 -0.50 5.54 0.05
CA PRO A 57 0.72 5.54 -0.73
C PRO A 57 0.56 4.85 -2.09
N ILE A 58 -0.09 3.68 -2.14
CA ILE A 58 -0.32 2.99 -3.42
C ILE A 58 -1.26 3.79 -4.34
N ALA A 59 -2.28 4.43 -3.76
CA ALA A 59 -3.23 5.24 -4.50
C ALA A 59 -2.55 6.42 -5.23
N LEU A 60 -1.60 7.07 -4.58
CA LEU A 60 -0.84 8.19 -5.14
C LEU A 60 0.23 7.74 -6.14
N MET A 61 0.81 6.55 -5.95
CA MET A 61 1.89 6.03 -6.80
C MET A 61 1.39 5.31 -8.06
N LEU A 62 0.16 4.76 -8.06
CA LEU A 62 -0.42 4.05 -9.20
C LEU A 62 -0.48 4.89 -10.50
N PRO A 63 -0.96 6.15 -10.49
CA PRO A 63 -1.00 6.98 -11.69
C PRO A 63 0.37 7.32 -12.26
N ALA A 64 1.40 7.43 -11.39
CA ALA A 64 2.76 7.75 -11.81
C ALA A 64 3.37 6.66 -12.70
N ARG A 65 3.03 5.38 -12.48
CA ARG A 65 3.49 4.26 -13.31
C ARG A 65 2.92 4.26 -14.73
N GLN A 66 1.70 4.77 -14.90
CA GLN A 66 1.03 4.77 -16.19
C GLN A 66 1.52 5.88 -17.12
N ARG A 67 1.97 7.01 -16.55
CA ARG A 67 2.65 8.05 -17.34
C ARG A 67 3.89 7.46 -18.01
N THR A 68 4.72 6.73 -17.25
CA THR A 68 5.88 6.02 -17.79
C THR A 68 5.53 4.99 -18.87
N GLY A 69 4.39 4.30 -18.78
CA GLY A 69 3.99 3.29 -19.78
C GLY A 69 3.43 3.88 -21.08
N ARG A 70 2.79 5.05 -21.01
CA ARG A 70 2.26 5.74 -22.20
C ARG A 70 3.37 6.34 -23.06
N ASP A 71 4.47 6.76 -22.43
CA ASP A 71 5.68 7.23 -23.10
C ASP A 71 6.44 6.10 -23.84
N VAL A 72 6.14 4.82 -23.53
CA VAL A 72 6.77 3.65 -24.15
C VAL A 72 5.94 3.03 -25.28
N GLU A 73 4.61 3.19 -25.25
CA GLU A 73 3.70 2.58 -26.25
C GLU A 73 3.09 3.58 -27.26
N GLY A 74 3.35 4.88 -27.16
CA GLY A 74 2.85 5.86 -28.13
C GLY A 74 3.81 7.01 -28.37
N GLY A 75 4.56 6.97 -29.48
CA GLY A 75 5.48 8.05 -29.84
C GLY A 75 6.27 7.86 -31.13
N GLU A 76 5.60 7.60 -32.25
CA GLU A 76 5.91 8.39 -33.45
C GLU A 76 5.35 9.79 -33.17
N GLY A 77 6.21 10.68 -32.67
CA GLY A 77 5.79 11.96 -32.14
C GLY A 77 7.01 12.75 -31.73
N GLU A 78 7.61 13.37 -32.75
CA GLU A 78 8.44 14.59 -32.70
C GLU A 78 9.29 14.74 -31.43
N ALA A 79 10.54 14.31 -31.55
CA ALA A 79 11.59 14.58 -30.60
C ALA A 79 11.71 16.10 -30.39
N ASP A 80 11.06 16.61 -29.36
CA ASP A 80 11.32 17.94 -28.86
C ASP A 80 12.82 17.99 -28.48
N ALA A 81 13.54 18.98 -29.01
CA ALA A 81 15.01 19.05 -29.06
C ALA A 81 15.71 19.26 -27.69
N SER A 82 15.07 18.83 -26.61
CA SER A 82 15.58 18.81 -25.24
C SER A 82 15.21 17.48 -24.61
N GLY A 83 16.00 16.43 -24.88
CA GLY A 83 15.77 15.04 -24.48
C GLY A 83 15.68 14.78 -22.97
N ARG A 84 14.67 15.35 -22.30
CA ARG A 84 14.28 15.06 -20.92
C ARG A 84 12.85 14.57 -20.89
N THR A 85 12.68 13.28 -21.12
CA THR A 85 11.51 12.58 -20.63
C THR A 85 11.60 12.55 -19.09
N HIS A 86 10.84 13.41 -18.41
CA HIS A 86 10.67 13.40 -16.95
C HIS A 86 9.79 12.21 -16.49
N GLY A 87 10.03 11.01 -17.06
CA GLY A 87 9.40 9.76 -16.65
C GLY A 87 10.27 9.05 -15.63
N VAL A 88 9.72 8.66 -14.48
CA VAL A 88 10.43 7.79 -13.53
C VAL A 88 10.56 6.41 -14.17
N SER A 89 11.79 5.91 -14.32
CA SER A 89 12.03 4.55 -14.84
C SER A 89 11.29 3.49 -14.02
N GLY A 90 10.85 2.41 -14.66
CA GLY A 90 10.06 1.36 -13.99
C GLY A 90 10.78 0.76 -12.78
N ALA A 91 12.10 0.59 -12.85
CA ALA A 91 12.93 0.14 -11.72
C ALA A 91 12.93 1.15 -10.55
N ARG A 92 13.08 2.45 -10.85
CA ARG A 92 13.04 3.50 -9.84
C ARG A 92 11.66 3.62 -9.19
N TRP A 93 10.58 3.44 -9.96
CA TRP A 93 9.23 3.41 -9.41
C TRP A 93 9.03 2.26 -8.43
N TRP A 94 9.49 1.05 -8.80
CA TRP A 94 9.44 -0.11 -7.89
C TRP A 94 10.29 0.13 -6.64
N ALA A 95 11.52 0.62 -6.79
CA ALA A 95 12.38 0.93 -5.64
C ALA A 95 11.70 1.92 -4.67
N MET A 96 11.08 2.98 -5.19
CA MET A 96 10.32 3.93 -4.36
C MET A 96 9.11 3.28 -3.69
N LEU A 97 8.36 2.43 -4.42
CA LEU A 97 7.21 1.73 -3.84
C LEU A 97 7.65 0.85 -2.67
N LEU A 98 8.63 -0.02 -2.89
CA LEU A 98 9.12 -0.95 -1.87
C LEU A 98 9.71 -0.19 -0.67
N ALA A 99 10.52 0.85 -0.91
CA ALA A 99 11.06 1.69 0.16
C ALA A 99 9.96 2.40 0.97
N THR A 100 8.93 2.91 0.30
CA THR A 100 7.78 3.56 0.98
C THR A 100 7.11 2.58 1.93
N TYR A 101 6.88 1.34 1.50
CA TYR A 101 6.21 0.34 2.32
C TYR A 101 7.11 -0.28 3.40
N ALA A 102 8.42 -0.36 3.15
CA ALA A 102 9.42 -0.73 4.15
C ALA A 102 9.39 0.22 5.36
N ILE A 103 9.03 1.50 5.15
CA ILE A 103 8.95 2.52 6.20
C ILE A 103 7.52 2.65 6.75
N ALA A 104 6.52 2.69 5.86
CA ALA A 104 5.14 2.97 6.25
C ALA A 104 4.55 1.87 7.15
N TYR A 105 4.95 0.61 6.96
CA TYR A 105 4.45 -0.49 7.78
C TYR A 105 4.97 -0.45 9.23
N PRO A 106 6.29 -0.31 9.49
CA PRO A 106 6.79 -0.04 10.84
C PRO A 106 6.20 1.25 11.46
N ALA A 107 6.10 2.33 10.67
CA ALA A 107 5.55 3.60 11.15
C ALA A 107 4.10 3.45 11.63
N ARG A 108 3.27 2.72 10.87
CA ARG A 108 1.90 2.38 11.26
C ARG A 108 1.86 1.66 12.62
N LEU A 109 2.71 0.66 12.83
CA LEU A 109 2.78 -0.08 14.09
C LEU A 109 3.27 0.79 15.24
N GLY A 110 4.23 1.69 14.99
CA GLY A 110 4.70 2.66 15.98
C GLY A 110 3.59 3.62 16.43
N VAL A 111 2.84 4.19 15.47
CA VAL A 111 1.70 5.06 15.79
C VAL A 111 0.61 4.28 16.52
N MET A 112 0.34 3.04 16.12
CA MET A 112 -0.62 2.18 16.82
C MET A 112 -0.19 1.89 18.26
N GLY A 113 1.09 1.56 18.48
CA GLY A 113 1.65 1.34 19.81
C GLY A 113 1.57 2.59 20.69
N MET A 114 1.88 3.75 20.12
CA MET A 114 1.72 5.03 20.81
C MET A 114 0.27 5.30 21.22
N LEU A 115 -0.71 5.02 20.35
CA LEU A 115 -2.14 5.18 20.67
C LEU A 115 -2.63 4.18 21.72
N MET A 116 -2.04 2.98 21.76
CA MET A 116 -2.39 1.93 22.72
C MET A 116 -1.62 2.03 24.04
N GLY A 117 -0.58 2.87 24.12
CA GLY A 117 0.33 2.90 25.27
C GLY A 117 1.18 1.63 25.40
N VAL A 118 1.47 0.96 24.27
CA VAL A 118 2.16 -0.33 24.22
C VAL A 118 3.39 -0.23 23.32
N GLU A 119 4.48 -0.89 23.71
CA GLU A 119 5.68 -0.96 22.88
C GLU A 119 5.46 -1.76 21.59
N ILE A 120 6.19 -1.39 20.54
CA ILE A 120 6.18 -2.13 19.26
C ILE A 120 6.59 -3.59 19.48
N SER A 121 7.53 -3.85 20.37
CA SER A 121 7.98 -5.20 20.76
C SER A 121 6.84 -6.09 21.23
N ALA A 122 5.92 -5.55 22.03
CA ALA A 122 4.75 -6.28 22.55
C ALA A 122 3.71 -6.53 21.44
N ILE A 123 3.53 -5.57 20.52
CA ILE A 123 2.70 -5.78 19.32
C ILE A 123 3.28 -6.90 18.46
N VAL A 124 4.58 -6.86 18.17
CA VAL A 124 5.28 -7.88 17.37
C VAL A 124 5.19 -9.24 18.04
N ARG A 125 5.37 -9.31 19.37
CA ARG A 125 5.21 -10.55 20.15
C ARG A 125 3.81 -11.13 19.99
N SER A 126 2.78 -10.30 20.12
CA SER A 126 1.38 -10.72 19.95
C SER A 126 1.09 -11.20 18.51
N MET A 127 1.61 -10.49 17.50
CA MET A 127 1.47 -10.89 16.10
C MET A 127 2.20 -12.20 15.81
N ALA A 128 3.42 -12.37 16.34
CA ALA A 128 4.22 -13.57 16.18
C ALA A 128 3.56 -14.78 16.84
N SER A 129 3.00 -14.62 18.06
CA SER A 129 2.27 -15.70 18.73
C SER A 129 1.01 -16.10 17.95
N ALA A 130 0.26 -15.12 17.44
CA ALA A 130 -0.92 -15.39 16.62
C ALA A 130 -0.54 -16.08 15.29
N SER A 131 0.55 -15.65 14.65
CA SER A 131 1.07 -16.28 13.44
C SER A 131 1.56 -17.70 13.70
N TYR A 132 2.20 -17.95 14.84
CA TYR A 132 2.64 -19.29 15.22
C TYR A 132 1.45 -20.23 15.36
N GLN A 133 0.39 -19.79 16.07
CA GLN A 133 -0.84 -20.56 16.22
C GLN A 133 -1.55 -20.80 14.88
N ALA A 134 -1.61 -19.79 14.01
CA ALA A 134 -2.23 -19.92 12.69
C ALA A 134 -1.48 -20.91 11.77
N PHE A 135 -0.17 -21.04 11.95
CA PHE A 135 0.70 -21.91 11.15
C PHE A 135 1.38 -23.01 11.97
N GLU A 136 0.74 -23.48 13.04
CA GLU A 136 1.33 -24.40 14.03
C GLU A 136 1.94 -25.65 13.36
N ARG A 137 1.24 -26.23 12.38
CA ARG A 137 1.73 -27.40 11.63
C ARG A 137 3.04 -27.15 10.89
N PHE A 138 3.23 -25.94 10.36
CA PHE A 138 4.45 -25.57 9.66
C PHE A 138 5.63 -25.42 10.61
N TRP A 139 5.40 -24.78 11.77
CA TRP A 139 6.45 -24.57 12.76
C TRP A 139 6.86 -25.86 13.48
N THR A 140 5.89 -26.74 13.73
CA THR A 140 6.14 -28.06 14.32
C THR A 140 6.91 -28.97 13.36
N LEU A 141 6.64 -28.91 12.05
CA LEU A 141 7.47 -29.59 11.02
C LEU A 141 8.92 -29.08 11.03
N ALA A 142 9.12 -27.78 11.26
CA ALA A 142 10.44 -27.18 11.38
C ALA A 142 11.13 -27.41 12.75
N HIS A 143 10.49 -28.15 13.67
CA HIS A 143 10.97 -28.40 15.03
C HIS A 143 11.30 -27.12 15.82
N LEU A 144 10.61 -26.01 15.52
CA LEU A 144 10.83 -24.72 16.15
C LEU A 144 9.76 -24.49 17.22
N PRO A 145 10.13 -24.41 18.51
CA PRO A 145 9.18 -24.14 19.57
C PRO A 145 8.74 -22.66 19.55
N ALA A 146 7.54 -22.40 20.09
CA ALA A 146 6.86 -21.11 19.99
C ALA A 146 7.66 -19.97 20.66
N ASP A 147 8.31 -20.25 21.78
CA ASP A 147 9.13 -19.29 22.52
C ASP A 147 10.33 -18.81 21.69
N ILE A 148 11.03 -19.71 20.99
CA ILE A 148 12.16 -19.37 20.11
C ILE A 148 11.66 -18.57 18.90
N ALA A 149 10.57 -19.00 18.26
CA ALA A 149 10.02 -18.31 17.10
C ALA A 149 9.55 -16.88 17.43
N VAL A 150 8.84 -16.72 18.56
CA VAL A 150 8.33 -15.42 19.00
C VAL A 150 9.47 -14.51 19.48
N SER A 151 10.42 -15.04 20.24
CA SER A 151 11.56 -14.25 20.73
C SER A 151 12.45 -13.80 19.57
N GLY A 152 12.73 -14.68 18.61
CA GLY A 152 13.44 -14.34 17.39
C GLY A 152 12.70 -13.29 16.55
N ALA A 153 11.36 -13.36 16.47
CA ALA A 153 10.59 -12.34 15.77
C ALA A 153 10.71 -10.95 16.41
N VAL A 154 10.82 -10.87 17.74
CA VAL A 154 11.05 -9.60 18.46
C VAL A 154 12.48 -9.11 18.30
N GLU A 155 13.47 -10.00 18.42
CA GLU A 155 14.89 -9.66 18.26
C GLU A 155 15.17 -9.09 16.85
N TRP A 156 14.62 -9.75 15.83
CA TRP A 156 14.79 -9.35 14.43
C TRP A 156 13.68 -8.42 13.92
N MET A 157 12.88 -7.82 14.82
CA MET A 157 11.69 -7.05 14.44
C MET A 157 12.01 -5.90 13.47
N TRP A 158 13.16 -5.25 13.62
CA TRP A 158 13.58 -4.13 12.77
C TRP A 158 13.95 -4.55 11.34
N ILE A 159 14.20 -5.84 11.10
CA ILE A 159 14.40 -6.40 9.76
C ILE A 159 13.10 -6.99 9.23
N ILE A 160 12.37 -7.72 10.07
CA ILE A 160 11.14 -8.42 9.70
C ILE A 160 10.03 -7.43 9.34
N LEU A 161 9.84 -6.36 10.12
CA LEU A 161 8.75 -5.41 9.90
C LEU A 161 8.87 -4.67 8.54
N PRO A 162 10.03 -4.13 8.15
CA PRO A 162 10.21 -3.58 6.80
C PRO A 162 9.96 -4.62 5.70
N LEU A 163 10.44 -5.86 5.87
CA LEU A 163 10.26 -6.93 4.88
C LEU A 163 8.78 -7.29 4.69
N ILE A 164 8.02 -7.40 5.78
CA ILE A 164 6.57 -7.57 5.73
C ILE A 164 5.91 -6.39 5.02
N GLY A 165 6.36 -5.16 5.33
CA GLY A 165 5.91 -3.95 4.66
C GLY A 165 6.07 -4.02 3.15
N VAL A 166 7.28 -4.35 2.66
CA VAL A 166 7.59 -4.57 1.24
C VAL A 166 6.63 -5.58 0.61
N GLY A 167 6.40 -6.72 1.27
CA GLY A 167 5.44 -7.74 0.83
C GLY A 167 4.01 -7.18 0.72
N TYR A 168 3.57 -6.41 1.72
CA TYR A 168 2.28 -5.72 1.70
C TYR A 168 2.16 -4.73 0.54
N GLY A 169 3.20 -3.94 0.28
CA GLY A 169 3.22 -2.98 -0.84
C GLY A 169 3.09 -3.66 -2.19
N PHE A 170 3.79 -4.78 -2.37
CA PHE A 170 3.68 -5.61 -3.56
C PHE A 170 2.27 -6.19 -3.73
N MET A 171 1.71 -6.78 -2.67
CA MET A 171 0.35 -7.34 -2.68
C MET A 171 -0.69 -6.26 -3.00
N LEU A 172 -0.61 -5.10 -2.34
CA LEU A 172 -1.53 -3.98 -2.58
C LEU A 172 -1.44 -3.47 -4.01
N TYR A 173 -0.24 -3.42 -4.59
CA TYR A 173 -0.11 -3.09 -6.00
C TYR A 173 -0.84 -4.12 -6.89
N LEU A 174 -0.62 -5.42 -6.67
CA LEU A 174 -1.25 -6.47 -7.47
C LEU A 174 -2.78 -6.43 -7.40
N VAL A 175 -3.34 -6.22 -6.21
CA VAL A 175 -4.79 -6.17 -6.00
C VAL A 175 -5.40 -4.91 -6.62
N ASN A 176 -4.74 -3.74 -6.49
CA ASN A 176 -5.31 -2.47 -6.97
C ASN A 176 -5.07 -2.21 -8.46
N ARG A 177 -4.05 -2.82 -9.07
CA ARG A 177 -3.75 -2.68 -10.50
C ARG A 177 -4.95 -3.02 -11.43
N PRO A 178 -5.64 -4.16 -11.30
CA PRO A 178 -6.77 -4.49 -12.17
C PRO A 178 -7.95 -3.54 -11.96
N ALA A 179 -8.27 -3.20 -10.70
CA ALA A 179 -9.35 -2.26 -10.38
C ALA A 179 -9.10 -0.87 -10.98
N TYR A 180 -7.87 -0.35 -10.84
CA TYR A 180 -7.46 0.91 -11.44
C TYR A 180 -7.53 0.88 -12.98
N ARG A 181 -7.04 -0.19 -13.63
CA ARG A 181 -7.13 -0.35 -15.09
C ARG A 181 -8.58 -0.43 -15.58
N GLY A 182 -9.43 -1.18 -14.90
CA GLY A 182 -10.86 -1.30 -15.21
C GLY A 182 -11.57 0.06 -15.12
N GLY A 183 -11.35 0.80 -14.03
CA GLY A 183 -11.94 2.13 -13.84
C GLY A 183 -11.54 3.10 -14.96
N LEU A 184 -10.28 3.08 -15.40
CA LEU A 184 -9.84 3.92 -16.52
C LEU A 184 -10.45 3.51 -17.87
N MET A 185 -10.67 2.22 -18.12
CA MET A 185 -11.32 1.77 -19.36
C MET A 185 -12.77 2.24 -19.44
N ILE A 186 -13.51 2.18 -18.33
CA ILE A 186 -14.89 2.67 -18.26
C ILE A 186 -14.93 4.18 -18.53
N LEU A 187 -14.04 4.94 -17.90
CA LEU A 187 -13.90 6.39 -18.12
C LEU A 187 -13.53 6.77 -19.56
N LYS A 188 -12.75 5.93 -20.26
CA LYS A 188 -12.48 6.14 -21.68
C LYS A 188 -13.71 5.89 -22.56
N ARG A 189 -14.50 4.85 -22.25
CA ARG A 189 -15.73 4.52 -22.99
C ARG A 189 -16.80 5.61 -22.85
N THR A 190 -16.98 6.17 -21.66
CA THR A 190 -17.96 7.25 -21.42
C THR A 190 -17.55 8.61 -21.96
N ARG A 191 -16.34 8.75 -22.52
CA ARG A 191 -15.86 9.98 -23.17
C ARG A 191 -16.07 9.97 -24.69
N LEU A 192 -16.40 8.82 -25.26
CA LEU A 192 -16.58 8.57 -26.69
C LEU A 192 -18.05 8.37 -27.09
N GLY A 193 -18.98 8.49 -26.13
CA GLY A 193 -20.42 8.58 -26.36
C GLY A 193 -20.91 9.95 -25.93
#